data_AF-A0A941V0D5-F1
#
_entry.id   AF-A0A941V0D5-F1
#
_cell.length_a   1.000
_cell.length_b   1.000
_cell.length_c   1.000
_cell.angle_alpha   90.00
_cell.angle_beta   90.00
_cell.angle_gamma   90.00
#
_symmetry.space_group_name_H-M   'P 1'
#
loop_
_entity.id
_entity.type
_entity.pdbx_description
1 polymer ?
#
loop_
_entity_poly.entity_id
_entity_poly.type
_entity_poly.pdbx_seq_one_letter_code
_entity_poly.pdbx_strand_id
1 'polypeptide(L)'
;MPDPLRTLSEQAVATGNAESAAYTSEDLRDIGWVKQNVPCQTACPAGTNVPAYIRDIVERRYGRSYEINRGANVLPGVLGRICSRPCEAACRHGWPGNGEPVAICHLKRVAADMKDSGHRITERLYAPTGKRIAIVGAGPAGVAAAHDLSLFGHDVVIFEREERPGGMLRYGIPEFRLPRDVLEVELHNALRLGVQLRTGVAVGAGPDEIRVSTLLRDYDAVLLATGCMAPMPLPLSGEWENRDPAQELSDFEYGLDFLMQMHRGERKRVGRRVAIVGAGFTALDCARVAVRLGAAEVTIHLRTGEDYIPVAREELFEAKREGIRIKGLRTPVSLRRDDNGRLAGVEFVQNRLGGWRPNGRRLAIPIEGSEFFEPCDTLIVAIGQQSVHDFLDVKPDLGRGGQVRVTDSGMTSLSGLFAAGDYVRGALTAVEAIGHGRQIALKIDAWVMGWTRRRAMVRIEPVAAPLRERAFDFIPRQAMPTAPLAERVRSTTREAETGMDEAVAIEEAKRCYLCNLRYQIDVDRCIFCRACIEVAPRNCIKLVKGVEMADDGSCGQLLETKEWNQVGAIWIDNRECIRCGACVAACPVHCISISRCELVDVDV
;
A
#
# COMPACT_ATOMS: atom_id res chain seq x y z
N MET A 1 -33.65 36.81 1.28
CA MET A 1 -32.41 36.35 1.96
C MET A 1 -31.33 36.27 0.89
N PRO A 2 -30.16 36.91 1.06
CA PRO A 2 -29.14 36.93 0.01
C PRO A 2 -28.40 35.58 -0.06
N ASP A 3 -27.96 35.28 -1.27
CA ASP A 3 -27.30 34.06 -1.75
C ASP A 3 -25.96 33.79 -1.02
N PRO A 4 -25.74 32.59 -0.44
CA PRO A 4 -24.51 32.24 0.28
C PRO A 4 -23.28 32.07 -0.63
N LEU A 5 -23.39 32.19 -1.96
CA LEU A 5 -22.24 32.18 -2.87
C LEU A 5 -21.50 33.53 -2.98
N ARG A 6 -22.02 34.62 -2.38
CA ARG A 6 -21.52 35.98 -2.62
C ARG A 6 -20.49 36.54 -1.62
N THR A 7 -20.22 35.91 -0.49
CA THR A 7 -19.51 36.60 0.61
C THR A 7 -18.02 36.28 0.80
N LEU A 8 -17.38 35.56 -0.11
CA LEU A 8 -15.91 35.35 -0.06
C LEU A 8 -15.13 35.95 -1.24
N SER A 9 -15.79 36.39 -2.31
CA SER A 9 -15.12 37.03 -3.45
C SER A 9 -14.96 38.54 -3.28
N GLU A 10 -15.83 39.22 -2.51
CA GLU A 10 -15.84 40.69 -2.45
C GLU A 10 -14.66 41.31 -1.67
N GLN A 11 -13.96 40.56 -0.81
CA GLN A 11 -12.73 41.06 -0.17
C GLN A 11 -11.47 40.89 -1.04
N ALA A 12 -11.52 40.12 -2.12
CA ALA A 12 -10.39 39.93 -3.04
C ALA A 12 -10.46 40.85 -4.28
N VAL A 13 -11.64 41.44 -4.56
CA VAL A 13 -11.88 42.19 -5.82
C VAL A 13 -11.55 43.69 -5.72
N ALA A 14 -11.24 44.22 -4.53
CA ALA A 14 -10.97 45.65 -4.34
C ALA A 14 -9.54 46.12 -4.71
N THR A 15 -8.64 45.22 -5.13
CA THR A 15 -7.31 45.57 -5.61
C THR A 15 -7.01 44.78 -6.86
N GLY A 16 -6.83 45.45 -8.01
CA GLY A 16 -6.65 44.87 -9.34
C GLY A 16 -5.35 44.08 -9.54
N ASN A 17 -5.15 43.03 -8.76
CA ASN A 17 -4.12 42.00 -8.86
C ASN A 17 -4.70 40.70 -8.29
N ALA A 18 -5.52 40.00 -9.08
CA ALA A 18 -6.03 38.68 -8.71
C ALA A 18 -5.24 37.55 -9.40
N GLU A 19 -3.90 37.57 -9.24
CA GLU A 19 -3.15 36.33 -9.12
C GLU A 19 -3.43 35.80 -7.71
N SER A 20 -4.54 35.10 -7.51
CA SER A 20 -4.93 34.62 -6.19
C SER A 20 -3.88 33.63 -5.68
N ALA A 21 -3.21 33.96 -4.58
CA ALA A 21 -2.25 33.09 -3.92
C ALA A 21 -2.87 31.73 -3.52
N ALA A 22 -2.03 30.72 -3.32
CA ALA A 22 -2.47 29.43 -2.79
C ALA A 22 -3.21 29.61 -1.46
N TYR A 23 -4.32 28.89 -1.26
CA TYR A 23 -5.11 28.92 -0.03
C TYR A 23 -5.48 27.50 0.43
N THR A 24 -5.88 27.36 1.69
CA THR A 24 -6.36 26.10 2.28
C THR A 24 -7.85 26.14 2.51
N SER A 25 -8.54 25.05 2.19
CA SER A 25 -9.99 24.89 2.32
C SER A 25 -10.35 23.71 3.21
N GLU A 26 -11.26 23.95 4.15
CA GLU A 26 -11.93 22.92 4.96
C GLU A 26 -13.30 22.52 4.35
N ASP A 27 -13.70 23.11 3.22
CA ASP A 27 -14.99 22.83 2.59
C ASP A 27 -15.05 21.35 2.18
N LEU A 28 -16.09 20.65 2.64
CA LEU A 28 -16.34 19.25 2.31
C LEU A 28 -16.38 19.02 0.80
N ARG A 29 -16.80 20.00 0.00
CA ARG A 29 -16.83 19.91 -1.47
C ARG A 29 -15.44 19.81 -2.08
N ASP A 30 -14.45 20.52 -1.53
CA ASP A 30 -13.08 20.44 -2.00
C ASP A 30 -12.44 19.10 -1.59
N ILE A 31 -12.69 18.65 -0.36
CA ILE A 31 -12.22 17.36 0.15
C ILE A 31 -12.83 16.21 -0.67
N GLY A 32 -14.15 16.24 -0.87
CA GLY A 32 -14.90 15.27 -1.67
C GLY A 32 -14.44 15.26 -3.13
N TRP A 33 -14.15 16.43 -3.70
CA TRP A 33 -13.58 16.53 -5.04
C TRP A 33 -12.24 15.81 -5.15
N VAL A 34 -11.29 16.02 -4.22
CA VAL A 34 -9.97 15.35 -4.26
C VAL A 34 -10.13 13.84 -4.11
N LYS A 35 -10.92 13.39 -3.13
CA LYS A 35 -11.16 11.95 -2.88
C LYS A 35 -11.73 11.24 -4.11
N GLN A 36 -12.66 11.89 -4.82
CA GLN A 36 -13.28 11.35 -6.03
C GLN A 36 -12.35 11.42 -7.24
N ASN A 37 -11.62 12.53 -7.41
CA ASN A 37 -10.87 12.80 -8.65
C ASN A 37 -9.43 12.32 -8.62
N VAL A 38 -8.84 12.00 -7.46
CA VAL A 38 -7.48 11.46 -7.32
C VAL A 38 -7.53 9.99 -6.85
N PRO A 39 -8.06 9.06 -7.66
CA PRO A 39 -8.39 7.71 -7.21
C PRO A 39 -7.16 6.91 -6.77
N CYS A 40 -5.98 7.19 -7.34
CA CYS A 40 -4.73 6.55 -6.96
C CYS A 40 -4.25 6.93 -5.54
N GLN A 41 -4.51 8.17 -5.10
CA GLN A 41 -4.22 8.60 -3.73
C GLN A 41 -5.25 8.03 -2.76
N THR A 42 -6.54 8.10 -3.10
CA THR A 42 -7.64 7.54 -2.29
C THR A 42 -7.49 6.04 -2.07
N ALA A 43 -7.05 5.29 -3.10
CA ALA A 43 -6.82 3.86 -3.00
C ALA A 43 -5.52 3.49 -2.27
N CYS A 44 -4.61 4.43 -2.04
CA CYS A 44 -3.37 4.17 -1.32
C CYS A 44 -3.65 4.15 0.19
N PRO A 45 -3.43 3.04 0.92
CA PRO A 45 -3.68 2.99 2.36
C PRO A 45 -2.84 3.98 3.18
N ALA A 46 -1.68 4.36 2.64
CA ALA A 46 -0.81 5.39 3.24
C ALA A 46 -1.19 6.81 2.81
N GLY A 47 -2.04 7.01 1.80
CA GLY A 47 -2.48 8.33 1.33
C GLY A 47 -1.47 9.09 0.47
N THR A 48 -0.53 8.40 -0.19
CA THR A 48 0.54 9.05 -0.98
C THR A 48 -0.02 9.90 -2.13
N ASN A 49 0.45 11.16 -2.23
CA ASN A 49 0.10 12.09 -3.31
C ASN A 49 0.78 11.69 -4.63
N VAL A 50 0.18 10.71 -5.31
CA VAL A 50 0.70 10.11 -6.55
C VAL A 50 0.94 11.13 -7.67
N PRO A 51 -0.03 12.00 -8.02
CA PRO A 51 0.19 12.95 -9.10
C PRO A 51 1.36 13.90 -8.86
N ALA A 52 1.55 14.36 -7.61
CA ALA A 52 2.58 15.34 -7.29
C ALA A 52 4.00 14.78 -7.42
N TYR A 53 4.27 13.59 -6.86
CA TYR A 53 5.62 13.03 -6.97
C TYR A 53 5.93 12.56 -8.39
N ILE A 54 4.94 12.09 -9.16
CA ILE A 54 5.14 11.75 -10.57
C ILE A 54 5.47 13.00 -11.38
N ARG A 55 4.81 14.13 -11.08
CA ARG A 55 5.13 15.40 -11.74
C ARG A 55 6.59 15.81 -11.49
N ASP A 56 7.07 15.66 -10.26
CA ASP A 56 8.46 15.96 -9.93
C ASP A 56 9.46 15.07 -10.68
N ILE A 57 9.10 13.83 -11.05
CA ILE A 57 9.92 12.96 -11.90
C ILE A 57 10.03 13.52 -13.31
N VAL A 58 8.92 13.98 -13.91
CA VAL A 58 8.94 14.64 -15.24
C VAL A 58 9.87 15.87 -15.23
N GLU A 59 9.92 16.57 -14.11
CA GLU A 59 10.72 17.78 -13.92
C GLU A 59 12.12 17.50 -13.34
N ARG A 60 12.55 16.22 -13.31
CA ARG A 60 13.87 15.76 -12.81
C ARG A 60 14.21 16.18 -11.38
N ARG A 61 13.18 16.38 -10.54
CA ARG A 61 13.32 16.70 -9.12
C ARG A 61 13.15 15.45 -8.26
N TYR A 62 14.03 14.47 -8.43
CA TYR A 62 13.92 13.16 -7.77
C TYR A 62 13.94 13.24 -6.25
N GLY A 63 14.79 14.11 -5.66
CA GLY A 63 14.80 14.35 -4.21
C GLY A 63 13.45 14.85 -3.68
N ARG A 64 12.87 15.86 -4.33
CA ARG A 64 11.54 16.38 -3.95
C ARG A 64 10.43 15.34 -4.18
N SER A 65 10.50 14.57 -5.26
CA SER A 65 9.60 13.43 -5.51
C SER A 65 9.67 12.41 -4.38
N TYR A 66 10.88 12.09 -3.91
CA TYR A 66 11.12 11.20 -2.78
C TYR A 66 10.53 11.77 -1.47
N GLU A 67 10.69 13.07 -1.18
CA GLU A 67 10.10 13.73 -0.02
C GLU A 67 8.56 13.72 -0.06
N ILE A 68 7.94 13.99 -1.21
CA ILE A 68 6.48 13.91 -1.37
C ILE A 68 5.99 12.50 -1.06
N ASN A 69 6.71 11.47 -1.49
CA ASN A 69 6.38 10.10 -1.11
C ASN A 69 6.50 9.90 0.40
N ARG A 70 7.60 10.36 1.02
CA ARG A 70 7.86 10.26 2.46
C ARG A 70 6.80 10.90 3.33
N GLY A 71 6.21 12.00 2.86
CA GLY A 71 5.12 12.69 3.56
C GLY A 71 4.00 11.74 3.99
N ALA A 72 3.69 10.71 3.20
CA ALA A 72 2.62 9.74 3.46
C ALA A 72 3.14 8.29 3.64
N ASN A 73 4.13 7.89 2.86
CA ASN A 73 4.79 6.60 2.92
C ASN A 73 6.22 6.76 3.44
N VAL A 74 6.48 6.40 4.69
CA VAL A 74 7.79 6.55 5.33
C VAL A 74 8.92 5.69 4.73
N LEU A 75 8.61 4.75 3.83
CA LEU A 75 9.56 3.83 3.19
C LEU A 75 9.39 3.79 1.65
N PRO A 76 9.55 4.92 0.92
CA PRO A 76 9.45 4.97 -0.56
C PRO A 76 10.32 3.97 -1.31
N GLY A 77 11.59 3.79 -0.94
CA GLY A 77 12.50 2.86 -1.61
C GLY A 77 12.08 1.41 -1.46
N VAL A 78 11.50 1.06 -0.31
CA VAL A 78 10.90 -0.26 -0.05
C VAL A 78 9.62 -0.43 -0.86
N LEU A 79 8.64 0.48 -0.71
CA LEU A 79 7.36 0.37 -1.41
C LEU A 79 7.44 0.66 -2.91
N GLY A 80 8.58 1.10 -3.43
CA GLY A 80 8.85 1.15 -4.86
C GLY A 80 9.11 -0.23 -5.46
N ARG A 81 9.48 -1.19 -4.61
CA ARG A 81 9.83 -2.58 -4.98
C ARG A 81 8.72 -3.57 -4.65
N ILE A 82 8.18 -3.51 -3.43
CA ILE A 82 7.34 -4.60 -2.89
C ILE A 82 5.86 -4.23 -2.66
N CYS A 83 5.44 -3.03 -3.05
CA CYS A 83 4.06 -2.59 -2.82
C CYS A 83 3.05 -3.47 -3.58
N SER A 84 1.88 -3.69 -2.97
CA SER A 84 0.73 -4.38 -3.56
C SER A 84 0.02 -3.59 -4.67
N ARG A 85 0.44 -2.35 -4.91
CA ARG A 85 -0.01 -1.45 -6.01
C ARG A 85 -1.53 -1.17 -6.07
N PRO A 86 -2.24 -0.94 -4.94
CA PRO A 86 -3.67 -0.65 -4.99
C PRO A 86 -3.99 0.63 -5.78
N CYS A 87 -3.05 1.58 -5.81
CA CYS A 87 -3.12 2.81 -6.59
C CYS A 87 -3.12 2.58 -8.12
N GLU A 88 -2.49 1.51 -8.61
CA GLU A 88 -2.47 1.18 -10.05
C GLU A 88 -3.81 0.61 -10.49
N ALA A 89 -4.43 -0.26 -9.67
CA ALA A 89 -5.77 -0.78 -9.93
C ALA A 89 -6.84 0.32 -10.00
N ALA A 90 -6.68 1.38 -9.21
CA ALA A 90 -7.58 2.54 -9.22
C ALA A 90 -7.21 3.62 -10.25
N CYS A 91 -6.08 3.49 -10.95
CA CYS A 91 -5.58 4.51 -11.87
C CYS A 91 -6.54 4.73 -13.04
N ARG A 92 -6.92 5.99 -13.29
CA ARG A 92 -7.82 6.38 -14.40
C ARG A 92 -7.31 5.96 -15.78
N HIS A 93 -5.99 5.86 -15.95
CA HIS A 93 -5.40 5.41 -17.21
C HIS A 93 -5.73 3.92 -17.49
N GLY A 94 -6.00 3.13 -16.46
CA GLY A 94 -6.43 1.73 -16.55
C GLY A 94 -7.95 1.53 -16.68
N TRP A 95 -8.75 2.60 -16.75
CA TRP A 95 -10.20 2.47 -16.91
C TRP A 95 -10.57 1.99 -18.32
N PRO A 96 -11.76 1.36 -18.49
CA PRO A 96 -12.19 0.85 -19.79
C PRO A 96 -12.09 1.92 -20.90
N GLY A 97 -11.37 1.59 -21.98
CA GLY A 97 -11.17 2.50 -23.12
C GLY A 97 -10.05 3.55 -22.94
N ASN A 98 -9.29 3.52 -21.84
CA ASN A 98 -8.15 4.42 -21.61
C ASN A 98 -6.78 3.74 -21.76
N GLY A 99 -6.71 2.42 -21.64
CA GLY A 99 -5.48 1.63 -21.80
C GLY A 99 -5.02 0.99 -20.50
N GLU A 100 -3.70 0.91 -20.31
CA GLU A 100 -3.10 0.35 -19.09
C GLU A 100 -2.87 1.43 -18.02
N PRO A 101 -2.87 1.07 -16.72
CA PRO A 101 -2.53 2.02 -15.66
C PRO A 101 -1.08 2.55 -15.78
N VAL A 102 -0.82 3.66 -15.10
CA VAL A 102 0.55 4.16 -14.90
C VAL A 102 1.29 3.20 -13.96
N ALA A 103 2.57 2.93 -14.21
CA ALA A 103 3.44 2.11 -13.35
C ALA A 103 3.89 2.91 -12.10
N ILE A 104 2.92 3.29 -11.28
CA ILE A 104 3.05 4.14 -10.10
C ILE A 104 4.07 3.57 -9.11
N CYS A 105 4.07 2.26 -8.87
CA CYS A 105 5.03 1.60 -7.99
C CYS A 105 6.47 1.78 -8.48
N HIS A 106 6.69 1.61 -9.78
CA HIS A 106 8.01 1.74 -10.39
C HIS A 106 8.50 3.19 -10.40
N LEU A 107 7.60 4.15 -10.64
CA LEU A 107 7.94 5.58 -10.54
C LEU A 107 8.29 6.00 -9.11
N LYS A 108 7.69 5.38 -8.09
CA LYS A 108 8.13 5.58 -6.70
C LYS A 108 9.55 5.05 -6.47
N ARG A 109 9.89 3.90 -7.06
CA ARG A 109 11.27 3.38 -7.05
C ARG A 109 12.23 4.36 -7.75
N VAL A 110 11.86 4.90 -8.91
CA VAL A 110 12.65 5.93 -9.62
C VAL A 110 13.00 7.10 -8.69
N ALA A 111 12.01 7.64 -7.96
CA ALA A 111 12.27 8.73 -7.02
C ALA A 111 13.31 8.34 -5.94
N ALA A 112 13.23 7.12 -5.41
CA ALA A 112 14.16 6.64 -4.39
C ALA A 112 15.55 6.29 -4.94
N ASP A 113 15.63 5.73 -6.15
CA ASP A 113 16.87 5.26 -6.76
C ASP A 113 17.65 6.42 -7.42
N MET A 114 16.97 7.44 -7.96
CA MET A 114 17.60 8.58 -8.65
C MET A 114 17.80 9.83 -7.78
N LYS A 115 17.34 9.84 -6.53
CA LYS A 115 17.69 10.95 -5.62
C LYS A 115 19.20 10.97 -5.38
N ASP A 116 19.75 12.18 -5.20
CA ASP A 116 21.15 12.32 -4.83
C ASP A 116 21.45 11.56 -3.53
N SER A 117 22.62 10.92 -3.46
CA SER A 117 23.05 10.19 -2.26
C SER A 117 23.13 11.08 -1.01
N GLY A 118 23.43 12.37 -1.21
CA GLY A 118 23.46 13.41 -0.17
C GLY A 118 22.15 14.17 0.01
N HIS A 119 21.04 13.72 -0.59
CA HIS A 119 19.75 14.41 -0.50
C HIS A 119 19.32 14.57 0.96
N ARG A 120 19.21 15.83 1.40
CA ARG A 120 18.77 16.18 2.75
C ARG A 120 17.26 16.12 2.79
N ILE A 121 16.73 15.30 3.69
CA ILE A 121 15.30 15.22 3.93
C ILE A 121 14.88 16.33 4.89
N THR A 122 13.85 17.07 4.51
CA THR A 122 13.28 18.14 5.33
C THR A 122 11.97 17.71 5.98
N GLU A 123 11.92 17.69 7.31
CA GLU A 123 10.67 17.51 8.06
C GLU A 123 10.34 18.69 8.95
N ARG A 124 9.04 18.88 9.21
CA ARG A 124 8.53 19.86 10.16
C ARG A 124 8.31 19.17 11.50
N LEU A 125 9.11 19.56 12.49
CA LEU A 125 9.07 19.03 13.84
C LEU A 125 8.24 19.93 14.75
N TYR A 126 7.42 19.32 15.59
CA TYR A 126 6.79 19.99 16.72
C TYR A 126 7.81 20.19 17.85
N ALA A 127 7.52 21.14 18.74
CA ALA A 127 8.28 21.28 19.97
C ALA A 127 8.20 20.01 20.83
N PRO A 128 9.26 19.65 21.58
CA PRO A 128 9.22 18.53 22.50
C PRO A 128 8.06 18.61 23.48
N THR A 129 7.29 17.53 23.58
CA THR A 129 6.08 17.42 24.39
C THR A 129 6.34 16.88 25.79
N GLY A 130 7.51 16.27 26.01
CA GLY A 130 7.86 15.55 27.24
C GLY A 130 7.09 14.23 27.44
N LYS A 131 6.28 13.81 26.45
CA LYS A 131 5.53 12.55 26.48
C LYS A 131 6.38 11.40 25.95
N ARG A 132 6.36 10.28 26.66
CA ARG A 132 7.13 9.07 26.33
C ARG A 132 6.24 7.98 25.79
N ILE A 133 6.59 7.45 24.62
CA ILE A 133 5.81 6.41 23.93
C ILE A 133 6.70 5.17 23.71
N ALA A 134 6.22 4.01 24.15
CA ALA A 134 6.85 2.73 23.87
C ALA A 134 6.16 2.05 22.68
N ILE A 135 6.93 1.51 21.74
CA ILE A 135 6.44 0.74 20.60
C ILE A 135 7.07 -0.65 20.65
N VAL A 136 6.23 -1.69 20.61
CA VAL A 136 6.67 -3.09 20.63
C VAL A 136 6.60 -3.64 19.21
N GLY A 137 7.76 -3.84 18.59
CA GLY A 137 7.95 -4.31 17.22
C GLY A 137 8.41 -3.21 16.26
N ALA A 138 9.51 -3.45 15.55
CA ALA A 138 10.08 -2.56 14.54
C ALA A 138 9.70 -2.99 13.10
N GLY A 139 8.50 -3.53 12.91
CA GLY A 139 7.92 -3.78 11.60
C GLY A 139 7.39 -2.51 10.92
N PRO A 140 6.80 -2.60 9.71
CA PRO A 140 6.32 -1.43 8.96
C PRO A 140 5.38 -0.52 9.75
N ALA A 141 4.44 -1.09 10.51
CA ALA A 141 3.50 -0.32 11.31
C ALA A 141 4.19 0.41 12.48
N GLY A 142 5.09 -0.26 13.20
CA GLY A 142 5.84 0.33 14.31
C GLY A 142 6.80 1.42 13.85
N VAL A 143 7.52 1.21 12.75
CA VAL A 143 8.41 2.21 12.15
C VAL A 143 7.63 3.44 11.68
N ALA A 144 6.50 3.25 11.01
CA ALA A 144 5.68 4.36 10.55
C ALA A 144 5.07 5.15 11.71
N ALA A 145 4.61 4.46 12.76
CA ALA A 145 4.09 5.11 13.95
C ALA A 145 5.19 5.88 14.69
N ALA A 146 6.38 5.29 14.83
CA ALA A 146 7.52 5.93 15.49
C ALA A 146 7.95 7.21 14.78
N HIS A 147 8.06 7.17 13.45
CA HIS A 147 8.36 8.34 12.63
C HIS A 147 7.38 9.48 12.91
N ASP A 148 6.08 9.21 12.81
CA ASP A 148 5.05 10.25 12.98
C ASP A 148 5.00 10.76 14.43
N LEU A 149 5.13 9.90 15.43
CA LEU A 149 5.18 10.29 16.85
C LEU A 149 6.43 11.12 17.19
N SER A 150 7.56 10.88 16.52
CA SER A 150 8.75 11.72 16.66
C SER A 150 8.58 13.08 15.97
N LEU A 151 7.93 13.14 14.80
CA LEU A 151 7.56 14.43 14.17
C LEU A 151 6.71 15.28 15.11
N PHE A 152 5.86 14.62 15.89
CA PHE A 152 4.99 15.20 16.89
C PHE A 152 5.67 15.66 18.17
N GLY A 153 6.99 15.48 18.29
CA GLY A 153 7.77 15.92 19.45
C GLY A 153 7.63 14.99 20.66
N HIS A 154 7.23 13.74 20.47
CA HIS A 154 7.23 12.74 21.54
C HIS A 154 8.56 11.99 21.60
N ASP A 155 8.93 11.56 22.81
CA ASP A 155 10.08 10.69 23.04
C ASP A 155 9.68 9.24 22.77
N VAL A 156 10.21 8.66 21.68
CA VAL A 156 9.79 7.34 21.19
C VAL A 156 10.89 6.30 21.40
N VAL A 157 10.52 5.17 22.02
CA VAL A 157 11.38 4.00 22.16
C VAL A 157 10.74 2.80 21.47
N ILE A 158 11.47 2.16 20.55
CA ILE A 158 11.05 0.90 19.92
C ILE A 158 11.78 -0.26 20.59
N PHE A 159 11.04 -1.27 21.03
CA PHE A 159 11.53 -2.55 21.51
C PHE A 159 11.35 -3.59 20.40
N GLU A 160 12.47 -4.15 19.92
CA GLU A 160 12.50 -5.15 18.84
C GLU A 160 13.17 -6.42 19.35
N ARG A 161 12.49 -7.55 19.19
CA ARG A 161 12.98 -8.86 19.64
C ARG A 161 14.13 -9.36 18.77
N GLU A 162 14.05 -9.14 17.47
CA GLU A 162 15.08 -9.59 16.53
C GLU A 162 16.34 -8.72 16.61
N GLU A 163 17.45 -9.20 16.04
CA GLU A 163 18.73 -8.49 16.04
C GLU A 163 18.67 -7.14 15.31
N ARG A 164 17.82 -7.04 14.27
CA ARG A 164 17.73 -5.86 13.40
C ARG A 164 16.26 -5.46 13.14
N PRO A 165 15.98 -4.15 12.97
CA PRO A 165 14.63 -3.67 12.69
C PRO A 165 14.17 -4.03 11.28
N GLY A 166 12.87 -3.89 11.04
CA GLY A 166 12.24 -4.07 9.72
C GLY A 166 11.13 -5.13 9.71
N GLY A 167 11.06 -5.98 10.74
CA GLY A 167 10.07 -7.06 10.83
C GLY A 167 10.04 -7.91 9.56
N MET A 168 8.85 -8.15 9.00
CA MET A 168 8.69 -8.95 7.78
C MET A 168 9.37 -8.35 6.53
N LEU A 169 9.68 -7.05 6.49
CA LEU A 169 10.50 -6.49 5.39
C LEU A 169 11.90 -7.12 5.36
N ARG A 170 12.45 -7.43 6.54
CA ARG A 170 13.75 -8.07 6.69
C ARG A 170 13.65 -9.59 6.70
N TYR A 171 12.77 -10.11 7.52
CA TYR A 171 12.75 -11.54 7.85
C TYR A 171 11.76 -12.34 6.99
N GLY A 172 10.83 -11.68 6.29
CA GLY A 172 9.89 -12.34 5.39
C GLY A 172 10.28 -12.20 3.92
N ILE A 173 10.53 -10.97 3.47
CA ILE A 173 10.73 -10.68 2.03
C ILE A 173 12.16 -11.04 1.61
N PRO A 174 12.34 -11.86 0.54
CA PRO A 174 13.65 -12.20 0.00
C PRO A 174 14.44 -11.02 -0.58
N GLU A 175 15.77 -11.11 -0.52
CA GLU A 175 16.68 -10.05 -0.97
C GLU A 175 16.61 -9.77 -2.47
N PHE A 176 16.29 -10.78 -3.29
CA PHE A 176 16.08 -10.57 -4.73
C PHE A 176 14.84 -9.70 -5.07
N ARG A 177 13.96 -9.41 -4.08
CA ARG A 177 12.85 -8.44 -4.20
C ARG A 177 13.10 -7.17 -3.40
N LEU A 178 13.75 -7.29 -2.24
CA LEU A 178 14.07 -6.16 -1.38
C LEU A 178 15.52 -6.23 -0.88
N PRO A 179 16.44 -5.54 -1.58
CA PRO A 179 17.83 -5.45 -1.17
C PRO A 179 17.98 -4.90 0.26
N ARG A 180 18.93 -5.46 1.03
CA ARG A 180 19.11 -5.10 2.44
C ARG A 180 19.67 -3.71 2.62
N ASP A 181 20.57 -3.28 1.75
CA ASP A 181 21.11 -1.91 1.73
C ASP A 181 20.01 -0.86 1.55
N VAL A 182 19.07 -1.09 0.63
CA VAL A 182 17.89 -0.23 0.44
C VAL A 182 17.04 -0.19 1.71
N LEU A 183 16.79 -1.37 2.32
CA LEU A 183 16.02 -1.44 3.56
C LEU A 183 16.70 -0.70 4.72
N GLU A 184 18.02 -0.85 4.90
CA GLU A 184 18.77 -0.14 5.95
C GLU A 184 18.68 1.38 5.77
N VAL A 185 18.88 1.88 4.55
CA VAL A 185 18.79 3.31 4.25
C VAL A 185 17.40 3.84 4.60
N GLU A 186 16.35 3.14 4.20
CA GLU A 186 14.97 3.56 4.42
C GLU A 186 14.57 3.51 5.91
N LEU A 187 15.00 2.48 6.64
CA LEU A 187 14.76 2.39 8.09
C LEU A 187 15.54 3.45 8.87
N HIS A 188 16.80 3.67 8.54
CA HIS A 188 17.61 4.75 9.12
C HIS A 188 16.89 6.09 8.93
N ASN A 189 16.50 6.35 7.69
CA ASN A 189 15.78 7.54 7.29
C ASN A 189 14.46 7.74 8.06
N ALA A 190 13.69 6.68 8.30
CA ALA A 190 12.44 6.76 9.05
C ALA A 190 12.63 6.98 10.56
N LEU A 191 13.75 6.51 11.14
CA LEU A 191 13.98 6.51 12.59
C LEU A 191 14.98 7.58 13.07
N ARG A 192 15.66 8.29 12.17
CA ARG A 192 16.73 9.26 12.49
C ARG A 192 16.31 10.46 13.35
N LEU A 193 15.01 10.67 13.59
CA LEU A 193 14.48 11.80 14.35
C LEU A 193 14.53 11.58 15.88
N GLY A 194 15.58 10.92 16.36
CA GLY A 194 15.78 10.66 17.79
C GLY A 194 15.03 9.44 18.33
N VAL A 195 14.46 8.58 17.47
CA VAL A 195 13.84 7.33 17.92
C VAL A 195 14.90 6.42 18.54
N GLN A 196 14.70 6.02 19.80
CA GLN A 196 15.57 5.06 20.45
C GLN A 196 15.16 3.64 20.05
N LEU A 197 15.99 2.98 19.23
CA LEU A 197 15.77 1.60 18.83
C LEU A 197 16.54 0.64 19.75
N ARG A 198 15.83 -0.26 20.43
CA ARG A 198 16.39 -1.31 21.28
C ARG A 198 16.12 -2.69 20.65
N THR A 199 17.09 -3.20 19.89
CA THR A 199 17.04 -4.54 19.28
C THR A 199 17.53 -5.63 20.25
N GLY A 200 17.19 -6.89 19.96
CA GLY A 200 17.48 -8.02 20.84
C GLY A 200 16.72 -7.98 22.18
N VAL A 201 15.66 -7.16 22.27
CA VAL A 201 14.86 -6.99 23.50
C VAL A 201 13.47 -7.57 23.27
N ALA A 202 13.21 -8.71 23.91
CA ALA A 202 11.89 -9.32 23.94
C ALA A 202 10.99 -8.61 24.96
N VAL A 203 9.76 -8.33 24.55
CA VAL A 203 8.68 -7.86 25.42
C VAL A 203 7.72 -9.02 25.61
N GLY A 204 7.47 -9.40 26.86
CA GLY A 204 6.60 -10.52 27.20
C GLY A 204 6.69 -10.93 28.68
N ALA A 205 6.19 -12.13 28.97
CA ALA A 205 6.05 -12.68 30.32
C ALA A 205 7.21 -13.62 30.72
N GLY A 206 8.20 -13.83 29.85
CA GLY A 206 9.38 -14.65 30.13
C GLY A 206 10.27 -14.08 31.24
N PRO A 207 11.20 -14.88 31.80
CA PRO A 207 12.04 -14.48 32.94
C PRO A 207 12.90 -13.23 32.66
N ASP A 208 13.44 -13.12 31.45
CA ASP A 208 14.35 -12.05 31.01
C ASP A 208 13.66 -11.03 30.08
N GLU A 209 12.34 -11.10 29.94
CA GLU A 209 11.57 -10.25 29.04
C GLU A 209 11.01 -9.02 29.75
N ILE A 210 10.86 -7.91 29.02
CA ILE A 210 10.21 -6.72 29.56
C ILE A 210 8.69 -6.93 29.54
N ARG A 211 8.06 -6.84 30.70
CA ARG A 211 6.60 -6.98 30.82
C ARG A 211 5.85 -5.80 30.21
N VAL A 212 4.71 -6.07 29.57
CA VAL A 212 3.83 -5.02 29.02
C VAL A 212 3.23 -4.17 30.13
N SER A 213 2.88 -4.77 31.28
CA SER A 213 2.42 -4.01 32.46
C SER A 213 3.47 -3.01 32.97
N THR A 214 4.75 -3.33 32.81
CA THR A 214 5.85 -2.43 33.17
C THR A 214 5.96 -1.28 32.19
N LEU A 215 5.85 -1.55 30.88
CA LEU A 215 5.79 -0.49 29.88
C LEU A 215 4.60 0.46 30.09
N LEU A 216 3.42 -0.06 30.46
CA LEU A 216 2.24 0.77 30.71
C LEU A 216 2.36 1.69 31.93
N ARG A 217 3.18 1.32 32.92
CA ARG A 217 3.47 2.16 34.08
C ARG A 217 4.53 3.21 33.75
N ASP A 218 5.50 2.84 32.93
CA ASP A 218 6.69 3.66 32.70
C ASP A 218 6.50 4.61 31.51
N TYR A 219 5.58 4.37 30.58
CA TYR A 219 5.35 5.23 29.40
C TYR A 219 3.95 5.83 29.43
N ASP A 220 3.78 7.02 28.82
CA ASP A 220 2.46 7.64 28.70
C ASP A 220 1.54 6.79 27.83
N ALA A 221 2.07 6.19 26.75
CA ALA A 221 1.34 5.22 25.91
C ALA A 221 2.24 4.07 25.43
N VAL A 222 1.62 2.93 25.15
CA VAL A 222 2.28 1.74 24.59
C VAL A 222 1.56 1.31 23.32
N LEU A 223 2.30 1.06 22.24
CA LEU A 223 1.79 0.54 20.97
C LEU A 223 2.28 -0.88 20.71
N LEU A 224 1.36 -1.84 20.58
CA LEU A 224 1.66 -3.19 20.12
C LEU A 224 1.62 -3.26 18.58
N ALA A 225 2.78 -3.49 17.96
CA ALA A 225 2.96 -3.63 16.51
C ALA A 225 3.72 -4.93 16.16
N THR A 226 3.42 -6.01 16.88
CA THR A 226 4.17 -7.29 16.84
C THR A 226 3.87 -8.17 15.63
N GLY A 227 2.83 -7.85 14.84
CA GLY A 227 2.47 -8.56 13.62
C GLY A 227 1.85 -9.96 13.83
N CYS A 228 1.78 -10.74 12.75
CA CYS A 228 1.32 -12.13 12.76
C CYS A 228 2.52 -13.09 12.74
N MET A 229 2.98 -13.51 13.92
CA MET A 229 4.25 -14.23 14.09
C MET A 229 4.09 -15.75 14.25
N ALA A 230 2.94 -16.32 13.90
CA ALA A 230 2.73 -17.76 13.85
C ALA A 230 2.11 -18.19 12.51
N PRO A 231 2.53 -19.32 11.92
CA PRO A 231 1.90 -19.85 10.72
C PRO A 231 0.50 -20.40 11.04
N MET A 232 -0.38 -20.41 10.02
CA MET A 232 -1.64 -21.16 10.10
C MET A 232 -1.35 -22.66 9.89
N PRO A 233 -1.78 -23.54 10.82
CA PRO A 233 -1.59 -24.99 10.68
C PRO A 233 -2.28 -25.52 9.42
N LEU A 234 -1.66 -26.52 8.77
CA LEU A 234 -2.26 -27.19 7.62
C LEU A 234 -3.37 -28.14 8.10
N PRO A 235 -4.65 -27.93 7.76
CA PRO A 235 -5.69 -28.87 8.13
C PRO A 235 -5.54 -30.15 7.29
N LEU A 236 -5.20 -31.25 7.95
CA LEU A 236 -5.09 -32.59 7.37
C LEU A 236 -6.05 -33.55 8.07
N SER A 237 -6.45 -34.60 7.36
CA SER A 237 -7.34 -35.65 7.86
C SER A 237 -6.60 -36.99 7.99
N GLY A 238 -7.29 -37.99 8.54
CA GLY A 238 -6.76 -39.36 8.66
C GLY A 238 -5.62 -39.45 9.66
N GLU A 239 -4.52 -40.09 9.29
CA GLU A 239 -3.37 -40.31 10.19
C GLU A 239 -2.68 -39.02 10.67
N TRP A 240 -2.95 -37.89 10.01
CA TRP A 240 -2.40 -36.57 10.33
C TRP A 240 -3.38 -35.70 11.13
N GLU A 241 -4.57 -36.21 11.45
CA GLU A 241 -5.55 -35.48 12.25
C GLU A 241 -4.95 -35.14 13.62
N ASN A 242 -4.99 -33.85 13.98
CA ASN A 242 -4.39 -33.30 15.21
C ASN A 242 -2.87 -33.47 15.37
N ARG A 243 -2.13 -33.78 14.30
CA ARG A 243 -0.66 -33.83 14.30
C ARG A 243 -0.09 -32.67 13.51
N ASP A 244 1.04 -32.14 13.96
CA ASP A 244 1.78 -31.10 13.23
C ASP A 244 2.90 -31.76 12.42
N PRO A 245 2.80 -31.81 11.07
CA PRO A 245 3.82 -32.45 10.25
C PRO A 245 5.21 -31.84 10.42
N ALA A 246 5.30 -30.57 10.80
CA ALA A 246 6.58 -29.89 11.05
C ALA A 246 7.39 -30.52 12.20
N GLN A 247 6.74 -31.24 13.13
CA GLN A 247 7.41 -31.91 14.24
C GLN A 247 7.93 -33.30 13.88
N GLU A 248 7.50 -33.84 12.73
CA GLU A 248 7.72 -35.25 12.37
C GLU A 248 8.39 -35.46 11.02
N LEU A 249 8.31 -34.48 10.12
CA LEU A 249 8.88 -34.53 8.78
C LEU A 249 9.88 -33.39 8.63
N SER A 250 11.16 -33.73 8.48
CA SER A 250 12.22 -32.74 8.22
C SER A 250 12.10 -32.06 6.85
N ASP A 251 11.38 -32.67 5.91
CA ASP A 251 11.12 -32.15 4.57
C ASP A 251 9.79 -31.35 4.47
N PHE A 252 9.16 -31.06 5.62
CA PHE A 252 7.97 -30.20 5.74
C PHE A 252 8.32 -28.90 6.46
N GLU A 253 7.89 -27.76 5.92
CA GLU A 253 8.06 -26.47 6.59
C GLU A 253 6.87 -25.53 6.40
N TYR A 254 6.61 -24.69 7.40
CA TYR A 254 5.75 -23.53 7.20
C TYR A 254 6.54 -22.41 6.50
N GLY A 255 5.93 -21.77 5.50
CA GLY A 255 6.60 -20.76 4.68
C GLY A 255 7.04 -19.53 5.46
N LEU A 256 6.34 -19.18 6.56
CA LEU A 256 6.79 -18.13 7.47
C LEU A 256 8.14 -18.52 8.10
N ASP A 257 8.21 -19.70 8.71
CA ASP A 257 9.41 -20.18 9.39
C ASP A 257 10.57 -20.39 8.40
N PHE A 258 10.29 -21.00 7.24
CA PHE A 258 11.26 -21.22 6.17
C PHE A 258 11.98 -19.92 5.77
N LEU A 259 11.22 -18.85 5.51
CA LEU A 259 11.78 -17.55 5.12
C LEU A 259 12.47 -16.86 6.30
N MET A 260 11.87 -16.87 7.49
CA MET A 260 12.45 -16.23 8.67
C MET A 260 13.79 -16.85 9.07
N GLN A 261 13.86 -18.17 9.15
CA GLN A 261 15.08 -18.91 9.45
C GLN A 261 16.16 -18.65 8.41
N MET A 262 15.81 -18.66 7.11
CA MET A 262 16.74 -18.29 6.04
C MET A 262 17.34 -16.91 6.25
N HIS A 263 16.52 -15.91 6.57
CA HIS A 263 16.96 -14.53 6.79
C HIS A 263 17.70 -14.31 8.11
N ARG A 264 17.58 -15.24 9.07
CA ARG A 264 18.42 -15.31 10.28
C ARG A 264 19.78 -16.00 10.03
N GLY A 265 20.04 -16.42 8.79
CA GLY A 265 21.31 -17.02 8.38
C GLY A 265 21.32 -18.55 8.38
N GLU A 266 20.18 -19.20 8.63
CA GLU A 266 20.10 -20.65 8.54
C GLU A 266 20.18 -21.11 7.08
N ARG A 267 21.00 -22.13 6.83
CA ARG A 267 21.16 -22.71 5.49
C ARG A 267 19.99 -23.64 5.19
N LYS A 268 19.04 -23.16 4.41
CA LYS A 268 17.91 -23.97 3.92
C LYS A 268 18.34 -24.90 2.78
N ARG A 269 17.70 -26.06 2.71
CA ARG A 269 17.81 -27.03 1.61
C ARG A 269 16.41 -27.45 1.19
N VAL A 270 16.25 -27.77 -0.08
CA VAL A 270 15.01 -28.32 -0.63
C VAL A 270 15.34 -29.54 -1.49
N GLY A 271 14.38 -30.44 -1.62
CA GLY A 271 14.47 -31.59 -2.52
C GLY A 271 14.35 -31.20 -3.99
N ARG A 272 14.24 -32.20 -4.87
CA ARG A 272 14.18 -31.96 -6.33
C ARG A 272 12.79 -31.49 -6.76
N ARG A 273 11.73 -32.01 -6.14
CA ARG A 273 10.33 -31.64 -6.36
C ARG A 273 9.78 -30.94 -5.13
N VAL A 274 9.50 -29.64 -5.26
CA VAL A 274 8.99 -28.82 -4.16
C VAL A 274 7.54 -28.44 -4.43
N ALA A 275 6.65 -28.82 -3.51
CA ALA A 275 5.27 -28.40 -3.51
C ALA A 275 5.07 -27.26 -2.49
N ILE A 276 4.46 -26.16 -2.94
CA ILE A 276 4.07 -25.03 -2.08
C ILE A 276 2.56 -25.00 -2.00
N VAL A 277 1.98 -25.04 -0.81
CA VAL A 277 0.53 -24.88 -0.62
C VAL A 277 0.24 -23.45 -0.20
N GLY A 278 -0.44 -22.68 -1.03
CA GLY A 278 -0.74 -21.28 -0.77
C GLY A 278 -0.89 -20.46 -2.06
N ALA A 279 -1.21 -19.18 -1.89
CA ALA A 279 -1.43 -18.26 -3.02
C ALA A 279 -1.01 -16.81 -2.74
N GLY A 280 -0.50 -16.48 -1.55
CA GLY A 280 -0.06 -15.12 -1.21
C GLY A 280 1.38 -14.83 -1.60
N PHE A 281 1.87 -13.64 -1.25
CA PHE A 281 3.28 -13.27 -1.42
C PHE A 281 4.24 -14.26 -0.77
N THR A 282 3.94 -14.76 0.43
CA THR A 282 4.76 -15.80 1.09
C THR A 282 4.90 -17.06 0.25
N ALA A 283 3.82 -17.53 -0.40
CA ALA A 283 3.87 -18.72 -1.25
C ALA A 283 4.74 -18.48 -2.48
N LEU A 284 4.60 -17.30 -3.10
CA LEU A 284 5.38 -16.90 -4.26
C LEU A 284 6.87 -16.77 -3.92
N ASP A 285 7.18 -16.14 -2.79
CA ASP A 285 8.54 -15.96 -2.30
C ASP A 285 9.20 -17.31 -1.96
N CYS A 286 8.50 -18.20 -1.26
CA CYS A 286 8.96 -19.56 -0.99
C CYS A 286 9.26 -20.32 -2.30
N ALA A 287 8.36 -20.24 -3.28
CA ALA A 287 8.55 -20.91 -4.57
C ALA A 287 9.78 -20.37 -5.33
N ARG A 288 9.96 -19.05 -5.38
CA ARG A 288 11.09 -18.41 -6.05
C ARG A 288 12.42 -18.64 -5.32
N VAL A 289 12.40 -18.75 -4.00
CA VAL A 289 13.54 -19.19 -3.20
C VAL A 289 13.86 -20.66 -3.50
N ALA A 290 12.87 -21.55 -3.55
CA ALA A 290 13.09 -22.97 -3.86
C ALA A 290 13.78 -23.19 -5.21
N VAL A 291 13.39 -22.42 -6.25
CA VAL A 291 14.09 -22.42 -7.55
C VAL A 291 15.57 -22.07 -7.38
N ARG A 292 15.89 -21.02 -6.61
CA ARG A 292 17.26 -20.56 -6.36
C ARG A 292 18.08 -21.50 -5.49
N LEU A 293 17.42 -22.33 -4.68
CA LEU A 293 18.05 -23.41 -3.91
C LEU A 293 18.31 -24.68 -4.75
N GLY A 294 17.96 -24.66 -6.05
CA GLY A 294 18.28 -25.74 -6.98
C GLY A 294 17.18 -26.79 -7.16
N ALA A 295 15.95 -26.51 -6.75
CA ALA A 295 14.81 -27.38 -7.05
C ALA A 295 14.65 -27.55 -8.57
N ALA A 296 14.45 -28.79 -9.02
CA ALA A 296 14.25 -29.11 -10.44
C ALA A 296 12.79 -28.86 -10.88
N GLU A 297 11.85 -29.04 -9.96
CA GLU A 297 10.44 -28.79 -10.15
C GLU A 297 9.87 -28.04 -8.94
N VAL A 298 9.18 -26.94 -9.20
CA VAL A 298 8.50 -26.15 -8.18
C VAL A 298 7.05 -25.92 -8.60
N THR A 299 6.11 -26.33 -7.74
CA THR A 299 4.68 -26.18 -7.97
C THR A 299 3.98 -25.44 -6.84
N ILE A 300 3.12 -24.49 -7.19
CA ILE A 300 2.24 -23.80 -6.24
C ILE A 300 0.84 -24.42 -6.37
N HIS A 301 0.31 -24.91 -5.25
CA HIS A 301 -0.99 -25.56 -5.14
C HIS A 301 -1.96 -24.62 -4.40
N LEU A 302 -3.09 -24.32 -5.02
CA LEU A 302 -4.11 -23.46 -4.42
C LEU A 302 -5.52 -24.05 -4.58
N ARG A 303 -6.37 -23.73 -3.60
CA ARG A 303 -7.75 -24.22 -3.53
C ARG A 303 -8.71 -23.57 -4.54
N THR A 304 -8.34 -22.42 -5.12
CA THR A 304 -9.12 -21.68 -6.12
C THR A 304 -8.42 -21.70 -7.48
N GLY A 305 -8.95 -20.94 -8.45
CA GLY A 305 -8.26 -20.65 -9.71
C GLY A 305 -7.22 -19.52 -9.57
N GLU A 306 -6.37 -19.41 -10.59
CA GLU A 306 -5.30 -18.40 -10.67
C GLU A 306 -5.83 -16.96 -10.62
N ASP A 307 -7.02 -16.71 -11.19
CA ASP A 307 -7.67 -15.39 -11.22
C ASP A 307 -7.97 -14.81 -9.82
N TYR A 308 -7.90 -15.65 -8.78
CA TYR A 308 -8.20 -15.28 -7.39
C TYR A 308 -6.95 -15.15 -6.52
N ILE A 309 -5.75 -15.22 -7.11
CA ILE A 309 -4.50 -15.01 -6.38
C ILE A 309 -4.40 -13.52 -5.97
N PRO A 310 -4.23 -13.20 -4.68
CA PRO A 310 -4.16 -11.83 -4.18
C PRO A 310 -2.78 -11.20 -4.34
N VAL A 311 -2.16 -11.37 -5.52
CA VAL A 311 -0.82 -10.84 -5.85
C VAL A 311 -0.91 -10.15 -7.22
N ALA A 312 -0.08 -9.13 -7.43
CA ALA A 312 -0.01 -8.43 -8.71
C ALA A 312 0.28 -9.40 -9.86
N ARG A 313 -0.37 -9.17 -11.02
CA ARG A 313 -0.22 -10.05 -12.20
C ARG A 313 1.21 -10.12 -12.69
N GLU A 314 1.93 -9.01 -12.59
CA GLU A 314 3.34 -8.89 -12.95
C GLU A 314 4.23 -9.83 -12.11
N GLU A 315 3.97 -9.94 -10.80
CA GLU A 315 4.72 -10.84 -9.91
C GLU A 315 4.45 -12.32 -10.22
N LEU A 316 3.20 -12.66 -10.57
CA LEU A 316 2.85 -14.02 -11.02
C LEU A 316 3.53 -14.35 -12.35
N PHE A 317 3.59 -13.39 -13.27
CA PHE A 317 4.27 -13.55 -14.54
C PHE A 317 5.77 -13.79 -14.34
N GLU A 318 6.44 -13.04 -13.47
CA GLU A 318 7.85 -13.25 -13.16
C GLU A 318 8.12 -14.61 -12.51
N ALA A 319 7.25 -15.10 -11.62
CA ALA A 319 7.37 -16.45 -11.07
C ALA A 319 7.21 -17.54 -12.14
N LYS A 320 6.25 -17.38 -13.06
CA LYS A 320 6.08 -18.30 -14.20
C LYS A 320 7.29 -18.31 -15.14
N ARG A 321 7.90 -17.14 -15.38
CA ARG A 321 9.16 -17.03 -16.15
C ARG A 321 10.32 -17.76 -15.48
N GLU A 322 10.33 -17.84 -14.15
CA GLU A 322 11.28 -18.65 -13.38
C GLU A 322 10.94 -20.16 -13.36
N GLY A 323 9.92 -20.59 -14.11
CA GLY A 323 9.56 -22.01 -14.30
C GLY A 323 8.56 -22.56 -13.28
N ILE A 324 8.01 -21.73 -12.40
CA ILE A 324 7.08 -22.14 -11.35
C ILE A 324 5.71 -22.46 -11.95
N ARG A 325 5.21 -23.67 -11.69
CA ARG A 325 3.88 -24.10 -12.16
C ARG A 325 2.80 -23.82 -11.12
N ILE A 326 1.74 -23.15 -11.53
CA ILE A 326 0.59 -22.87 -10.67
C ILE A 326 -0.53 -23.87 -10.96
N LYS A 327 -0.92 -24.62 -9.93
CA LYS A 327 -1.85 -25.74 -9.98
C LYS A 327 -3.07 -25.41 -9.10
N GLY A 328 -4.14 -24.97 -9.76
CA GLY A 328 -5.37 -24.55 -9.10
C GLY A 328 -6.31 -25.68 -8.69
N LEU A 329 -7.40 -25.27 -8.02
CA LEU A 329 -8.57 -26.09 -7.67
C LEU A 329 -8.25 -27.37 -6.89
N ARG A 330 -7.32 -27.31 -5.93
CA ARG A 330 -6.94 -28.48 -5.12
C ARG A 330 -6.66 -28.11 -3.67
N THR A 331 -7.10 -28.95 -2.74
CA THR A 331 -6.86 -28.78 -1.29
C THR A 331 -6.11 -30.00 -0.77
N PRO A 332 -5.00 -29.85 -0.03
CA PRO A 332 -4.33 -31.01 0.57
C PRO A 332 -5.21 -31.62 1.66
N VAL A 333 -5.24 -32.95 1.72
CA VAL A 333 -6.03 -33.71 2.71
C VAL A 333 -5.16 -34.64 3.55
N SER A 334 -4.09 -35.20 3.00
CA SER A 334 -3.17 -36.08 3.73
C SER A 334 -1.75 -36.00 3.15
N LEU A 335 -0.74 -36.49 3.88
CA LEU A 335 0.64 -36.61 3.43
C LEU A 335 1.02 -38.09 3.38
N ARG A 336 1.85 -38.49 2.41
CA ARG A 336 2.39 -39.86 2.36
C ARG A 336 3.88 -39.87 2.66
N ARG A 337 4.30 -40.89 3.40
CA ARG A 337 5.72 -41.16 3.69
C ARG A 337 6.27 -42.23 2.73
N ASP A 338 7.56 -42.18 2.47
CA ASP A 338 8.30 -43.27 1.84
C ASP A 338 8.68 -44.35 2.88
N ASP A 339 9.31 -45.43 2.41
CA ASP A 339 9.75 -46.55 3.27
C ASP A 339 10.78 -46.14 4.34
N ASN A 340 11.43 -44.98 4.17
CA ASN A 340 12.40 -44.42 5.13
C ASN A 340 11.75 -43.39 6.08
N GLY A 341 10.43 -43.23 6.02
CA GLY A 341 9.69 -42.27 6.84
C GLY A 341 9.79 -40.81 6.38
N ARG A 342 10.36 -40.53 5.20
CA ARG A 342 10.47 -39.18 4.62
C ARG A 342 9.23 -38.83 3.82
N LEU A 343 9.04 -37.54 3.52
CA LEU A 343 7.92 -37.10 2.69
C LEU A 343 8.05 -37.67 1.26
N ALA A 344 7.02 -38.38 0.80
CA ALA A 344 6.92 -38.89 -0.57
C ALA A 344 5.99 -38.04 -1.46
N GLY A 345 5.02 -37.35 -0.85
CA GLY A 345 4.08 -36.50 -1.57
C GLY A 345 2.85 -36.11 -0.75
N VAL A 346 1.94 -35.42 -1.42
CA VAL A 346 0.72 -34.88 -0.84
C VAL A 346 -0.49 -35.46 -1.55
N GLU A 347 -1.47 -35.88 -0.76
CA GLU A 347 -2.79 -36.26 -1.27
C GLU A 347 -3.69 -35.02 -1.30
N PHE A 348 -4.26 -34.76 -2.46
CA PHE A 348 -5.14 -33.62 -2.71
C PHE A 348 -6.53 -34.09 -3.06
N VAL A 349 -7.54 -33.27 -2.73
CA VAL A 349 -8.89 -33.37 -3.29
C VAL A 349 -9.10 -32.25 -4.31
N GLN A 350 -9.82 -32.53 -5.40
CA GLN A 350 -10.21 -31.50 -6.36
C GLN A 350 -11.30 -30.60 -5.77
N ASN A 351 -11.28 -29.32 -6.14
CA ASN A 351 -12.28 -28.36 -5.74
C ASN A 351 -13.10 -27.88 -6.93
N ARG A 352 -14.38 -27.60 -6.69
CA ARG A 352 -15.16 -26.67 -7.52
C ARG A 352 -15.27 -25.31 -6.84
N LEU A 353 -15.43 -24.25 -7.63
CA LEU A 353 -15.68 -22.92 -7.10
C LEU A 353 -17.12 -22.81 -6.59
N GLY A 354 -17.28 -22.25 -5.39
CA GLY A 354 -18.55 -21.88 -4.80
C GLY A 354 -18.82 -20.37 -4.87
N GLY A 355 -19.73 -19.91 -4.00
CA GLY A 355 -20.07 -18.49 -3.87
C GLY A 355 -18.94 -17.61 -3.35
N TRP A 356 -19.20 -16.31 -3.28
CA TRP A 356 -18.31 -15.34 -2.64
C TRP A 356 -18.53 -15.35 -1.13
N ARG A 357 -17.44 -15.31 -0.37
CA ARG A 357 -17.48 -15.06 1.07
C ARG A 357 -17.64 -13.56 1.33
N PRO A 358 -18.12 -13.15 2.52
CA PRO A 358 -18.23 -11.73 2.90
C PRO A 358 -16.91 -10.94 2.78
N ASN A 359 -15.77 -11.62 2.93
CA ASN A 359 -14.44 -11.02 2.77
C ASN A 359 -13.96 -10.94 1.31
N GLY A 360 -14.85 -11.13 0.32
CA GLY A 360 -14.53 -11.05 -1.10
C GLY A 360 -13.71 -12.22 -1.64
N ARG A 361 -13.45 -13.28 -0.87
CA ARG A 361 -12.75 -14.48 -1.36
C ARG A 361 -13.74 -15.52 -1.89
N ARG A 362 -13.38 -16.23 -2.96
CA ARG A 362 -14.17 -17.37 -3.44
C ARG A 362 -14.14 -18.54 -2.47
N LEU A 363 -15.27 -19.21 -2.31
CA LEU A 363 -15.35 -20.49 -1.64
C LEU A 363 -14.78 -21.59 -2.56
N ALA A 364 -13.90 -22.43 -2.02
CA ALA A 364 -13.49 -23.68 -2.65
C ALA A 364 -14.25 -24.82 -1.97
N ILE A 365 -14.93 -25.66 -2.75
CA ILE A 365 -15.74 -26.77 -2.25
C ILE A 365 -15.08 -28.08 -2.73
N PRO A 366 -14.57 -28.93 -1.82
CA PRO A 366 -14.05 -30.24 -2.17
C PRO A 366 -15.07 -31.10 -2.91
N ILE A 367 -14.59 -31.86 -3.90
CA ILE A 367 -15.37 -32.86 -4.62
C ILE A 367 -15.03 -34.22 -4.01
N GLU A 368 -15.99 -34.84 -3.34
CA GLU A 368 -15.81 -36.15 -2.70
C GLU A 368 -15.44 -37.23 -3.74
N GLY A 369 -14.50 -38.12 -3.40
CA GLY A 369 -14.04 -39.19 -4.29
C GLY A 369 -13.09 -38.71 -5.41
N SER A 370 -12.63 -37.46 -5.36
CA SER A 370 -11.70 -36.88 -6.33
C SER A 370 -10.26 -36.83 -5.84
N GLU A 371 -9.94 -37.60 -4.80
CA GLU A 371 -8.61 -37.65 -4.20
C GLU A 371 -7.56 -38.15 -5.19
N PHE A 372 -6.42 -37.48 -5.23
CA PHE A 372 -5.30 -37.85 -6.07
C PHE A 372 -3.97 -37.53 -5.40
N PHE A 373 -2.95 -38.30 -5.74
CA PHE A 373 -1.61 -38.16 -5.18
C PHE A 373 -0.70 -37.32 -6.08
N GLU A 374 0.01 -36.36 -5.48
CA GLU A 374 1.05 -35.58 -6.14
C GLU A 374 2.40 -35.83 -5.45
N PRO A 375 3.39 -36.39 -6.16
CA PRO A 375 4.70 -36.68 -5.58
C PRO A 375 5.51 -35.40 -5.36
N CYS A 376 6.10 -35.26 -4.17
CA CYS A 376 7.04 -34.19 -3.86
C CYS A 376 8.00 -34.61 -2.76
N ASP A 377 9.20 -34.04 -2.79
CA ASP A 377 10.27 -34.35 -1.83
C ASP A 377 10.36 -33.27 -0.74
N THR A 378 9.68 -32.14 -0.92
CA THR A 378 9.61 -31.05 0.06
C THR A 378 8.25 -30.37 -0.03
N LEU A 379 7.61 -30.13 1.12
CA LEU A 379 6.35 -29.41 1.22
C LEU A 379 6.53 -28.13 2.03
N ILE A 380 6.18 -26.98 1.42
CA ILE A 380 6.17 -25.69 2.10
C ILE A 380 4.73 -25.16 2.19
N VAL A 381 4.25 -24.87 3.40
CA VAL A 381 2.88 -24.42 3.66
C VAL A 381 2.83 -22.92 3.92
N ALA A 382 2.20 -22.17 3.02
CA ALA A 382 2.07 -20.72 3.05
C ALA A 382 0.61 -20.26 2.91
N ILE A 383 -0.27 -20.80 3.77
CA ILE A 383 -1.73 -20.58 3.72
C ILE A 383 -2.23 -19.42 4.60
N GLY A 384 -1.35 -18.79 5.38
CA GLY A 384 -1.67 -17.65 6.22
C GLY A 384 -0.81 -17.60 7.47
N GLN A 385 -1.01 -16.53 8.25
CA GLN A 385 -0.34 -16.27 9.52
C GLN A 385 -1.36 -15.74 10.52
N GLN A 386 -1.09 -15.90 11.81
CA GLN A 386 -1.93 -15.43 12.90
C GLN A 386 -1.13 -14.69 13.97
N SER A 387 -1.82 -13.83 14.72
CA SER A 387 -1.28 -13.15 15.89
C SER A 387 -1.08 -14.15 17.04
N VAL A 388 -0.07 -13.89 17.87
CA VAL A 388 0.24 -14.65 19.08
C VAL A 388 0.02 -13.74 20.28
N HIS A 389 -0.57 -14.24 21.37
CA HIS A 389 -0.95 -13.43 22.53
C HIS A 389 -0.36 -13.94 23.85
N ASP A 390 0.12 -15.18 23.88
CA ASP A 390 0.56 -15.86 25.11
C ASP A 390 1.77 -15.19 25.78
N PHE A 391 2.47 -14.33 25.05
CA PHE A 391 3.58 -13.54 25.60
C PHE A 391 3.10 -12.40 26.51
N LEU A 392 1.83 -11.99 26.45
CA LEU A 392 1.33 -10.85 27.23
C LEU A 392 1.11 -11.24 28.70
N ASP A 393 1.65 -10.43 29.61
CA ASP A 393 1.35 -10.50 31.06
C ASP A 393 0.06 -9.77 31.44
N VAL A 394 -0.57 -9.10 30.47
CA VAL A 394 -1.87 -8.44 30.56
C VAL A 394 -2.86 -9.09 29.59
N LYS A 395 -4.16 -8.93 29.82
CA LYS A 395 -5.21 -9.61 29.05
C LYS A 395 -6.12 -8.62 28.31
N PRO A 396 -5.75 -8.15 27.11
CA PRO A 396 -6.65 -7.37 26.27
C PRO A 396 -7.77 -8.26 25.70
N ASP A 397 -8.91 -7.66 25.42
CA ASP A 397 -10.05 -8.35 24.83
C ASP A 397 -9.72 -8.82 23.40
N LEU A 398 -10.13 -10.04 23.07
CA LEU A 398 -9.96 -10.59 21.72
C LEU A 398 -11.26 -10.44 20.88
N GLY A 399 -11.06 -10.26 19.58
CA GLY A 399 -12.12 -10.32 18.57
C GLY A 399 -12.50 -11.76 18.21
N ARG A 400 -13.55 -11.93 17.41
CA ARG A 400 -14.00 -13.26 16.94
C ARG A 400 -12.95 -14.00 16.09
N GLY A 401 -11.99 -13.29 15.50
CA GLY A 401 -10.92 -13.87 14.69
C GLY A 401 -9.64 -14.20 15.47
N GLY A 402 -9.66 -14.05 16.80
CA GLY A 402 -8.50 -14.27 17.66
C GLY A 402 -7.58 -13.06 17.81
N GLN A 403 -7.67 -12.04 16.94
CA GLN A 403 -6.87 -10.82 17.05
C GLN A 403 -7.29 -9.96 18.24
N VAL A 404 -6.38 -9.10 18.72
CA VAL A 404 -6.69 -8.10 19.74
C VAL A 404 -7.75 -7.14 19.23
N ARG A 405 -8.79 -6.90 20.05
CA ARG A 405 -9.84 -5.93 19.77
C ARG A 405 -9.36 -4.53 20.11
N VAL A 406 -9.57 -3.61 19.19
CA VAL A 406 -9.36 -2.16 19.40
C VAL A 406 -10.62 -1.38 19.13
N THR A 407 -10.76 -0.24 19.78
CA THR A 407 -11.83 0.74 19.53
C THR A 407 -11.51 1.61 18.32
N ASP A 408 -12.40 2.54 17.97
CA ASP A 408 -12.15 3.54 16.92
C ASP A 408 -10.96 4.45 17.24
N SER A 409 -10.57 4.63 18.52
CA SER A 409 -9.35 5.32 18.90
C SER A 409 -8.08 4.48 18.71
N GLY A 410 -8.20 3.20 18.31
CA GLY A 410 -7.09 2.27 18.18
C GLY A 410 -6.56 1.72 19.51
N MET A 411 -7.24 2.03 20.61
CA MET A 411 -6.91 1.55 21.95
C MET A 411 -7.55 0.18 22.20
N THR A 412 -6.86 -0.68 22.92
CA THR A 412 -7.38 -1.97 23.40
C THR A 412 -8.37 -1.77 24.57
N SER A 413 -8.83 -2.85 25.21
CA SER A 413 -9.61 -2.75 26.46
C SER A 413 -8.79 -2.23 27.66
N LEU A 414 -7.47 -2.11 27.52
CA LEU A 414 -6.56 -1.57 28.54
C LEU A 414 -6.18 -0.12 28.21
N SER A 415 -6.40 0.79 29.16
CA SER A 415 -6.09 2.21 28.99
C SER A 415 -4.60 2.44 28.73
N GLY A 416 -4.28 3.29 27.75
CA GLY A 416 -2.91 3.59 27.32
C GLY A 416 -2.25 2.51 26.46
N LEU A 417 -2.91 1.35 26.25
CA LEU A 417 -2.42 0.29 25.37
C LEU A 417 -3.14 0.34 24.02
N PHE A 418 -2.38 0.63 22.97
CA PHE A 418 -2.82 0.68 21.58
C PHE A 418 -2.28 -0.52 20.81
N ALA A 419 -2.89 -0.82 19.67
CA ALA A 419 -2.40 -1.88 18.78
C ALA A 419 -2.58 -1.51 17.30
N ALA A 420 -1.61 -1.89 16.45
CA ALA A 420 -1.60 -1.53 15.04
C ALA A 420 -1.03 -2.64 14.12
N GLY A 421 -1.13 -2.39 12.81
CA GLY A 421 -0.65 -3.28 11.76
C GLY A 421 -1.35 -4.64 11.76
N ASP A 422 -0.60 -5.65 11.32
CA ASP A 422 -1.06 -7.02 11.13
C ASP A 422 -1.54 -7.67 12.44
N TYR A 423 -1.02 -7.21 13.59
CA TYR A 423 -1.40 -7.73 14.90
C TYR A 423 -2.91 -7.60 15.20
N VAL A 424 -3.55 -6.57 14.63
CA VAL A 424 -4.98 -6.29 14.81
C VAL A 424 -5.80 -6.69 13.59
N ARG A 425 -5.25 -6.51 12.38
CA ARG A 425 -6.01 -6.68 11.13
C ARG A 425 -5.76 -8.01 10.40
N GLY A 426 -4.90 -8.87 10.96
CA GLY A 426 -4.38 -10.05 10.26
C GLY A 426 -3.30 -9.68 9.23
N ALA A 427 -2.71 -10.67 8.57
CA ALA A 427 -1.61 -10.44 7.61
C ALA A 427 -2.00 -9.44 6.51
N LEU A 428 -1.41 -8.23 6.57
CA LEU A 428 -1.65 -7.12 5.64
C LEU A 428 -0.55 -7.05 4.58
N THR A 429 -0.71 -6.15 3.62
CA THR A 429 0.40 -5.68 2.78
C THR A 429 1.19 -4.59 3.51
N ALA A 430 2.47 -4.41 3.15
CA ALA A 430 3.35 -3.44 3.82
C ALA A 430 2.79 -1.99 3.80
N VAL A 431 2.12 -1.59 2.71
CA VAL A 431 1.51 -0.26 2.60
C VAL A 431 0.30 -0.09 3.53
N GLU A 432 -0.47 -1.15 3.76
CA GLU A 432 -1.59 -1.14 4.70
C GLU A 432 -1.09 -1.09 6.14
N ALA A 433 -0.02 -1.82 6.47
CA ALA A 433 0.62 -1.77 7.78
C ALA A 433 1.17 -0.37 8.08
N ILE A 434 1.86 0.26 7.12
CA ILE A 434 2.33 1.65 7.22
C ILE A 434 1.15 2.61 7.43
N GLY A 435 0.13 2.54 6.58
CA GLY A 435 -1.05 3.39 6.68
C GLY A 435 -1.76 3.25 8.04
N HIS A 436 -1.91 2.01 8.54
CA HIS A 436 -2.52 1.77 9.84
C HIS A 436 -1.64 2.31 10.98
N GLY A 437 -0.33 2.09 10.95
CA GLY A 437 0.60 2.62 11.96
C GLY A 437 0.51 4.13 12.09
N ARG A 438 0.47 4.86 10.97
CA ARG A 438 0.32 6.33 10.96
C ARG A 438 -1.03 6.80 11.48
N GLN A 439 -2.11 6.12 11.10
CA GLN A 439 -3.44 6.41 11.64
C GLN A 439 -3.49 6.23 13.16
N ILE A 440 -2.81 5.20 13.70
CA ILE A 440 -2.74 5.00 15.14
C ILE A 440 -1.83 6.02 15.82
N ALA A 441 -0.72 6.45 15.19
CA ALA A 441 0.12 7.53 15.71
C ALA A 441 -0.65 8.84 15.92
N LEU A 442 -1.49 9.24 14.97
CA LEU A 442 -2.38 10.40 15.11
C LEU A 442 -3.33 10.30 16.31
N LYS A 443 -3.81 9.08 16.61
CA LYS A 443 -4.73 8.83 17.72
C LYS A 443 -4.01 8.78 19.07
N ILE A 444 -2.81 8.20 19.10
CA ILE A 444 -1.94 8.22 20.28
C ILE A 444 -1.60 9.67 20.63
N ASP A 445 -1.19 10.47 19.64
CA ASP A 445 -0.91 11.91 19.81
C ASP A 445 -2.10 12.65 20.44
N ALA A 446 -3.28 12.55 19.82
CA ALA A 446 -4.48 13.20 20.33
C ALA A 446 -4.84 12.75 21.76
N TRP A 447 -4.59 11.48 22.09
CA TRP A 447 -4.85 10.94 23.42
C TRP A 447 -3.86 11.46 24.47
N VAL A 448 -2.55 11.44 24.22
CA VAL A 448 -1.55 11.92 25.20
C VAL A 448 -1.56 13.44 25.37
N MET A 449 -1.95 14.16 24.32
CA MET A 449 -2.07 15.63 24.34
C MET A 449 -3.43 16.11 24.85
N GLY A 450 -4.47 15.26 24.77
CA GLY A 450 -5.84 15.59 25.17
C GLY A 450 -6.66 16.37 24.14
N TRP A 451 -6.11 16.65 22.95
CA TRP A 451 -6.78 17.34 21.85
C TRP A 451 -6.11 17.02 20.50
N THR A 452 -6.84 17.22 19.39
CA THR A 452 -6.35 16.95 18.03
C THR A 452 -5.53 18.11 17.49
N ARG A 453 -4.23 17.87 17.23
CA ARG A 453 -3.28 18.91 16.78
C ARG A 453 -3.17 19.09 15.27
N ARG A 454 -3.70 18.15 14.47
CA ARG A 454 -3.68 18.18 13.00
C ARG A 454 -5.04 17.91 12.39
N ARG A 455 -5.36 18.63 11.31
CA ARG A 455 -6.54 18.37 10.48
C ARG A 455 -6.15 18.28 9.01
N ALA A 456 -6.82 17.39 8.30
CA ALA A 456 -6.68 17.29 6.86
C ALA A 456 -7.51 18.41 6.19
N MET A 457 -6.85 19.20 5.35
CA MET A 457 -7.45 20.26 4.52
C MET A 457 -7.05 20.07 3.06
N VAL A 458 -7.66 20.83 2.15
CA VAL A 458 -7.24 20.88 0.75
C VAL A 458 -6.50 22.18 0.48
N ARG A 459 -5.24 22.10 0.08
CA ARG A 459 -4.52 23.23 -0.50
C ARG A 459 -4.92 23.38 -1.97
N ILE A 460 -5.38 24.57 -2.33
CA ILE A 460 -5.80 24.93 -3.69
C ILE A 460 -4.84 26.02 -4.19
N GLU A 461 -4.15 25.73 -5.27
CA GLU A 461 -3.13 26.60 -5.88
C GLU A 461 -3.44 26.78 -7.37
N PRO A 462 -3.65 28.01 -7.87
CA PRO A 462 -3.85 28.22 -9.30
C PRO A 462 -2.64 27.77 -10.13
N VAL A 463 -2.91 27.24 -11.31
CA VAL A 463 -1.88 26.81 -12.26
C VAL A 463 -2.06 27.60 -13.55
N ALA A 464 -1.00 28.29 -13.97
CA ALA A 464 -1.06 29.24 -15.09
C ALA A 464 -1.36 28.59 -16.44
N ALA A 465 -0.95 27.33 -16.65
CA ALA A 465 -1.11 26.63 -17.92
C ALA A 465 -1.29 25.11 -17.74
N PRO A 466 -1.86 24.41 -18.73
CA PRO A 466 -1.88 22.96 -18.76
C PRO A 466 -0.47 22.37 -18.60
N LEU A 467 -0.33 21.34 -17.75
CA LEU A 467 0.94 20.67 -17.49
C LEU A 467 1.13 19.38 -18.30
N ARG A 468 0.16 19.04 -19.16
CA ARG A 468 0.13 17.82 -19.99
C ARG A 468 -0.30 18.18 -21.40
N GLU A 469 0.23 17.44 -22.37
CA GLU A 469 -0.13 17.54 -23.78
C GLU A 469 -0.90 16.29 -24.25
N ARG A 470 -1.70 16.44 -25.31
CA ARG A 470 -2.45 15.34 -25.92
C ARG A 470 -1.56 14.20 -26.42
N ALA A 471 -0.33 14.50 -26.84
CA ALA A 471 0.62 13.48 -27.31
C ALA A 471 0.94 12.42 -26.25
N PHE A 472 0.86 12.77 -24.96
CA PHE A 472 1.22 11.86 -23.87
C PHE A 472 0.22 10.72 -23.68
N ASP A 473 -0.99 10.81 -24.26
CA ASP A 473 -2.00 9.76 -24.19
C ASP A 473 -1.65 8.54 -25.06
N PHE A 474 -0.70 8.70 -25.99
CA PHE A 474 -0.26 7.67 -26.91
C PHE A 474 1.05 6.99 -26.48
N ILE A 475 1.63 7.40 -25.34
CA ILE A 475 2.83 6.77 -24.79
C ILE A 475 2.44 5.39 -24.24
N PRO A 476 3.03 4.27 -24.71
CA PRO A 476 2.74 2.93 -24.18
C PRO A 476 3.30 2.75 -22.77
N ARG A 477 2.79 1.76 -22.01
CA ARG A 477 3.30 1.47 -20.67
C ARG A 477 4.73 0.97 -20.77
N GLN A 478 5.61 1.53 -19.96
CA GLN A 478 7.00 1.11 -19.91
C GLN A 478 7.14 -0.14 -19.04
N ALA A 479 7.76 -1.18 -19.59
CA ALA A 479 8.04 -2.41 -18.85
C ALA A 479 9.16 -2.18 -17.82
N MET A 480 9.09 -2.86 -16.67
CA MET A 480 10.18 -2.87 -15.70
C MET A 480 11.35 -3.69 -16.25
N PRO A 481 12.56 -3.13 -16.36
CA PRO A 481 13.75 -3.91 -16.69
C PRO A 481 14.00 -4.98 -15.64
N THR A 482 14.46 -6.15 -16.09
CA THR A 482 14.72 -7.29 -15.20
C THR A 482 16.03 -7.99 -15.53
N ALA A 483 16.65 -8.57 -14.51
CA ALA A 483 17.86 -9.37 -14.67
C ALA A 483 17.59 -10.61 -15.56
N PRO A 484 18.57 -11.08 -16.35
CA PRO A 484 18.44 -12.33 -17.10
C PRO A 484 18.11 -13.52 -16.20
N LEU A 485 17.22 -14.42 -16.64
CA LEU A 485 16.78 -15.57 -15.84
C LEU A 485 17.96 -16.44 -15.35
N ALA A 486 18.98 -16.64 -16.19
CA ALA A 486 20.16 -17.41 -15.85
C ALA A 486 20.97 -16.80 -14.67
N GLU A 487 20.95 -15.48 -14.49
CA GLU A 487 21.58 -14.82 -13.34
C GLU A 487 20.74 -14.93 -12.08
N ARG A 488 19.41 -14.83 -12.22
CA ARG A 488 18.48 -14.87 -11.09
C ARG A 488 18.54 -16.18 -10.31
N VAL A 489 18.70 -17.30 -11.01
CA VAL A 489 18.74 -18.63 -10.38
C VAL A 489 20.07 -18.96 -9.71
N ARG A 490 21.14 -18.20 -10.02
CA ARG A 490 22.49 -18.42 -9.47
C ARG A 490 22.73 -17.75 -8.13
N SER A 491 21.85 -16.84 -7.71
CA SER A 491 22.00 -16.10 -6.47
C SER A 491 20.64 -15.84 -5.81
N THR A 492 20.60 -16.06 -4.50
CA THR A 492 19.46 -15.72 -3.65
C THR A 492 19.30 -14.22 -3.39
N THR A 493 20.30 -13.42 -3.74
CA THR A 493 20.33 -11.97 -3.47
C THR A 493 20.29 -11.11 -4.73
N ARG A 494 20.46 -11.69 -5.92
CA ARG A 494 20.41 -10.94 -7.19
C ARG A 494 19.01 -10.38 -7.40
N GLU A 495 18.87 -9.06 -7.33
CA GLU A 495 17.60 -8.36 -7.55
C GLU A 495 17.01 -8.73 -8.92
N ALA A 496 15.73 -9.12 -8.94
CA ALA A 496 15.07 -9.56 -10.15
C ALA A 496 14.67 -8.39 -11.07
N GLU A 497 14.13 -7.32 -10.48
CA GLU A 497 13.80 -6.07 -11.16
C GLU A 497 14.94 -5.08 -10.99
N THR A 498 15.46 -4.51 -12.07
CA THR A 498 16.69 -3.69 -12.02
C THR A 498 16.43 -2.18 -12.01
N GLY A 499 15.15 -1.76 -12.07
CA GLY A 499 14.76 -0.35 -12.12
C GLY A 499 14.77 0.22 -13.53
N MET A 500 14.05 1.33 -13.71
CA MET A 500 14.00 2.09 -14.97
C MET A 500 15.15 3.11 -15.02
N ASP A 501 15.73 3.30 -16.21
CA ASP A 501 16.61 4.44 -16.45
C ASP A 501 15.82 5.76 -16.53
N GLU A 502 16.52 6.89 -16.58
CA GLU A 502 15.90 8.22 -16.59
C GLU A 502 14.95 8.41 -17.79
N ALA A 503 15.36 7.98 -18.98
CA ALA A 503 14.59 8.20 -20.20
C ALA A 503 13.26 7.44 -20.15
N VAL A 504 13.32 6.15 -19.79
CA VAL A 504 12.16 5.28 -19.62
C VAL A 504 11.26 5.79 -18.50
N ALA A 505 11.85 6.21 -17.38
CA ALA A 505 11.10 6.74 -16.24
C ALA A 505 10.33 8.01 -16.59
N ILE A 506 10.93 8.93 -17.35
CA ILE A 506 10.27 10.17 -17.79
C ILE A 506 9.12 9.85 -18.75
N GLU A 507 9.29 8.94 -19.70
CA GLU A 507 8.21 8.52 -20.60
C GLU A 507 7.05 7.88 -19.84
N GLU A 508 7.33 7.02 -18.85
CA GLU A 508 6.28 6.46 -18.00
C GLU A 508 5.59 7.54 -17.15
N ALA A 509 6.35 8.47 -16.57
CA ALA A 509 5.82 9.55 -15.74
C ALA A 509 4.89 10.49 -16.54
N LYS A 510 5.22 10.77 -17.80
CA LYS A 510 4.40 11.56 -18.72
C LYS A 510 3.01 10.97 -18.92
N ARG A 511 2.76 9.67 -18.69
CA ARG A 511 1.43 9.05 -18.83
C ARG A 511 0.44 9.51 -17.75
N CYS A 512 0.88 10.07 -16.63
CA CYS A 512 -0.02 10.52 -15.57
C CYS A 512 -0.96 11.65 -16.03
N TYR A 513 -2.27 11.46 -15.85
CA TYR A 513 -3.26 12.51 -16.15
C TYR A 513 -3.21 13.70 -15.19
N LEU A 514 -2.38 13.68 -14.14
CA LEU A 514 -2.32 14.73 -13.13
C LEU A 514 -3.71 15.05 -12.57
N CYS A 515 -4.40 14.02 -12.08
CA CYS A 515 -5.80 14.12 -11.70
C CYS A 515 -6.07 15.08 -10.53
N ASN A 516 -5.03 15.51 -9.81
CA ASN A 516 -5.07 16.57 -8.81
C ASN A 516 -5.22 17.97 -9.41
N LEU A 517 -5.07 18.14 -10.72
CA LEU A 517 -5.44 19.36 -11.43
C LEU A 517 -6.95 19.39 -11.62
N ARG A 518 -7.59 20.43 -11.13
CA ARG A 518 -9.00 20.73 -11.27
C ARG A 518 -9.18 21.74 -12.39
N TYR A 519 -9.96 21.37 -13.41
CA TYR A 519 -10.35 22.28 -14.48
C TYR A 519 -11.77 22.76 -14.21
N GLN A 520 -11.98 24.07 -14.20
CA GLN A 520 -13.26 24.70 -13.88
C GLN A 520 -13.61 25.77 -14.91
N ILE A 521 -14.90 25.88 -15.24
CA ILE A 521 -15.42 26.95 -16.09
C ILE A 521 -16.06 27.99 -15.17
N ASP A 522 -15.61 29.22 -15.28
CA ASP A 522 -16.28 30.39 -14.71
C ASP A 522 -17.57 30.65 -15.51
N VAL A 523 -18.70 30.38 -14.88
CA VAL A 523 -20.04 30.49 -15.49
C VAL A 523 -20.40 31.93 -15.82
N ASP A 524 -19.89 32.90 -15.07
CA ASP A 524 -20.20 34.32 -15.26
C ASP A 524 -19.44 34.90 -16.46
N ARG A 525 -18.28 34.31 -16.80
CA ARG A 525 -17.49 34.68 -17.98
C ARG A 525 -17.80 33.84 -19.22
N CYS A 526 -18.46 32.69 -19.06
CA CYS A 526 -18.73 31.79 -20.17
C CYS A 526 -19.77 32.37 -21.15
N ILE A 527 -19.36 32.59 -22.40
CA ILE A 527 -20.27 33.05 -23.48
C ILE A 527 -21.02 31.89 -24.17
N PHE A 528 -20.95 30.69 -23.63
CA PHE A 528 -21.57 29.47 -24.17
C PHE A 528 -21.28 29.18 -25.65
N CYS A 529 -20.11 29.56 -26.18
CA CYS A 529 -19.74 29.31 -27.59
C CYS A 529 -19.50 27.82 -27.95
N ARG A 530 -19.45 26.93 -26.94
CA ARG A 530 -19.24 25.48 -27.07
C ARG A 530 -17.90 25.02 -27.66
N ALA A 531 -16.98 25.92 -27.99
CA ALA A 531 -15.65 25.58 -28.51
C ALA A 531 -14.92 24.55 -27.63
N CYS A 532 -15.01 24.68 -26.30
CA CYS A 532 -14.41 23.73 -25.36
C CYS A 532 -14.96 22.30 -25.50
N ILE A 533 -16.25 22.14 -25.82
CA ILE A 533 -16.90 20.84 -26.02
C ILE A 533 -16.40 20.22 -27.32
N GLU A 534 -16.30 21.01 -28.40
CA GLU A 534 -15.93 20.53 -29.73
C GLU A 534 -14.48 20.03 -29.79
N VAL A 535 -13.57 20.70 -29.08
CA VAL A 535 -12.15 20.30 -29.03
C VAL A 535 -11.87 19.20 -28.00
N ALA A 536 -12.83 18.83 -27.16
CA ALA A 536 -12.60 17.87 -26.10
C ALA A 536 -12.41 16.45 -26.68
N PRO A 537 -11.25 15.79 -26.46
CA PRO A 537 -10.98 14.47 -27.03
C PRO A 537 -11.75 13.34 -26.34
N ARG A 538 -12.45 13.65 -25.24
CA ARG A 538 -13.29 12.75 -24.46
C ARG A 538 -14.60 13.47 -24.17
N ASN A 539 -15.66 12.72 -23.92
CA ASN A 539 -16.97 13.24 -23.54
C ASN A 539 -16.98 13.72 -22.07
N CYS A 540 -16.13 14.67 -21.73
CA CYS A 540 -15.91 15.17 -20.38
C CYS A 540 -16.41 16.59 -20.15
N ILE A 541 -16.87 17.30 -21.19
CA ILE A 541 -17.43 18.65 -21.06
C ILE A 541 -18.89 18.61 -21.50
N LYS A 542 -19.80 18.96 -20.58
CA LYS A 542 -21.23 18.70 -20.68
C LYS A 542 -22.04 19.98 -20.55
N LEU A 543 -23.17 20.04 -21.25
CA LEU A 543 -24.22 21.02 -20.98
C LEU A 543 -25.09 20.47 -19.84
N VAL A 544 -25.21 21.20 -18.74
CA VAL A 544 -25.95 20.74 -17.56
C VAL A 544 -26.97 21.78 -17.11
N LYS A 545 -28.11 21.31 -16.57
CA LYS A 545 -29.08 22.13 -15.82
C LYS A 545 -28.59 22.43 -14.42
N GLY A 546 -27.81 21.51 -13.86
CA GLY A 546 -27.28 21.55 -12.51
C GLY A 546 -26.40 20.35 -12.21
N VAL A 547 -25.78 20.37 -11.03
CA VAL A 547 -24.91 19.30 -10.52
C VAL A 547 -25.40 18.91 -9.14
N GLU A 548 -25.69 17.63 -8.94
CA GLU A 548 -26.03 17.12 -7.62
C GLU A 548 -24.76 16.98 -6.77
N MET A 549 -24.84 17.37 -5.50
CA MET A 549 -23.74 17.23 -4.54
C MET A 549 -24.12 16.16 -3.52
N ALA A 550 -23.20 15.23 -3.27
CA ALA A 550 -23.37 14.22 -2.23
C ALA A 550 -23.04 14.81 -0.84
N ASP A 551 -23.50 14.14 0.22
CA ASP A 551 -23.27 14.56 1.61
C ASP A 551 -21.77 14.62 1.99
N ASP A 552 -20.94 13.81 1.32
CA ASP A 552 -19.48 13.81 1.50
C ASP A 552 -18.76 14.91 0.68
N GLY A 553 -19.53 15.78 0.03
CA GLY A 553 -19.06 16.87 -0.82
C GLY A 553 -18.62 16.45 -2.23
N SER A 554 -18.68 15.15 -2.57
CA SER A 554 -18.34 14.71 -3.93
C SER A 554 -19.42 15.09 -4.94
N CYS A 555 -19.02 15.19 -6.22
CA CYS A 555 -19.94 15.49 -7.32
C CYS A 555 -20.74 14.23 -7.67
N GLY A 556 -22.07 14.31 -7.56
CA GLY A 556 -23.03 13.25 -7.85
C GLY A 556 -23.33 13.12 -9.34
N GLN A 557 -24.63 13.07 -9.68
CA GLN A 557 -25.08 13.00 -11.06
C GLN A 557 -25.04 14.39 -11.72
N LEU A 558 -24.57 14.43 -12.97
CA LEU A 558 -24.69 15.61 -13.82
C LEU A 558 -26.07 15.59 -14.48
N LEU A 559 -26.87 16.64 -14.26
CA LEU A 559 -28.18 16.79 -14.89
C LEU A 559 -27.99 17.31 -16.32
N GLU A 560 -27.55 16.44 -17.23
CA GLU A 560 -27.26 16.80 -18.63
C GLU A 560 -28.52 17.29 -19.36
N THR A 561 -28.36 18.27 -20.25
CA THR A 561 -29.43 18.77 -21.13
C THR A 561 -28.93 19.00 -22.54
N LYS A 562 -29.83 18.85 -23.51
CA LYS A 562 -29.62 19.28 -24.91
C LYS A 562 -30.44 20.51 -25.27
N GLU A 563 -31.37 20.89 -24.40
CA GLU A 563 -32.27 22.03 -24.60
C GLU A 563 -31.58 23.31 -24.12
N TRP A 564 -31.38 24.25 -25.04
CA TRP A 564 -30.59 25.46 -24.79
C TRP A 564 -31.14 26.35 -23.68
N ASN A 565 -32.47 26.49 -23.64
CA ASN A 565 -33.21 27.25 -22.64
C ASN A 565 -33.15 26.62 -21.23
N GLN A 566 -32.58 25.43 -21.08
CA GLN A 566 -32.42 24.74 -19.80
C GLN A 566 -30.96 24.65 -19.35
N VAL A 567 -30.00 25.15 -20.14
CA VAL A 567 -28.59 25.11 -19.78
C VAL A 567 -28.32 26.08 -18.63
N GLY A 568 -27.94 25.53 -17.48
CA GLY A 568 -27.46 26.30 -16.33
C GLY A 568 -25.95 26.54 -16.36
N ALA A 569 -25.18 25.58 -16.89
CA ALA A 569 -23.74 25.71 -17.04
C ALA A 569 -23.16 24.79 -18.13
N ILE A 570 -21.99 25.15 -18.64
CA ILE A 570 -21.07 24.19 -19.26
C ILE A 570 -20.16 23.67 -18.15
N TRP A 571 -20.14 22.35 -17.94
CA TRP A 571 -19.44 21.72 -16.83
C TRP A 571 -18.35 20.76 -17.30
N ILE A 572 -17.19 20.78 -16.63
CA ILE A 572 -16.10 19.83 -16.87
C ILE A 572 -16.21 18.69 -15.86
N ASP A 573 -16.61 17.50 -16.32
CA ASP A 573 -16.49 16.27 -15.56
C ASP A 573 -15.01 15.90 -15.42
N ASN A 574 -14.47 16.25 -14.25
CA ASN A 574 -13.08 16.01 -13.91
C ASN A 574 -12.75 14.51 -13.74
N ARG A 575 -13.77 13.64 -13.65
CA ARG A 575 -13.62 12.17 -13.61
C ARG A 575 -13.28 11.61 -14.99
N GLU A 576 -13.80 12.23 -16.05
CA GLU A 576 -13.58 11.82 -17.45
C GLU A 576 -12.50 12.65 -18.16
N CYS A 577 -12.17 13.83 -17.62
CA CYS A 577 -11.18 14.69 -18.25
C CYS A 577 -9.75 14.14 -18.09
N ILE A 578 -9.01 14.13 -19.20
CA ILE A 578 -7.62 13.64 -19.31
C ILE A 578 -6.56 14.74 -19.18
N ARG A 579 -6.98 15.98 -18.86
CA ARG A 579 -6.11 17.14 -18.58
C ARG A 579 -5.18 17.56 -19.73
N CYS A 580 -5.60 17.35 -20.98
CA CYS A 580 -4.83 17.71 -22.18
C CYS A 580 -4.76 19.22 -22.51
N GLY A 581 -5.51 20.07 -21.80
CA GLY A 581 -5.48 21.52 -22.02
C GLY A 581 -6.22 22.06 -23.25
N ALA A 582 -6.74 21.20 -24.14
CA ALA A 582 -7.39 21.63 -25.39
C ALA A 582 -8.53 22.63 -25.18
N CYS A 583 -9.37 22.42 -24.16
CA CYS A 583 -10.46 23.33 -23.83
C CYS A 583 -9.98 24.73 -23.39
N VAL A 584 -8.86 24.80 -22.67
CA VAL A 584 -8.26 26.06 -22.20
C VAL A 584 -7.75 26.86 -23.39
N ALA A 585 -7.07 26.19 -24.34
CA ALA A 585 -6.56 26.81 -25.56
C ALA A 585 -7.68 27.31 -26.49
N ALA A 586 -8.81 26.59 -26.54
CA ALA A 586 -9.93 26.94 -27.41
C ALA A 586 -10.89 28.01 -26.83
N CYS A 587 -10.75 28.38 -25.55
CA CYS A 587 -11.68 29.30 -24.91
C CYS A 587 -11.38 30.76 -25.32
N PRO A 588 -12.26 31.44 -26.07
CA PRO A 588 -11.99 32.79 -26.59
C PRO A 588 -12.04 33.88 -25.51
N VAL A 589 -12.63 33.59 -24.35
CA VAL A 589 -12.81 34.52 -23.22
C VAL A 589 -12.02 34.11 -21.99
N HIS A 590 -11.15 33.09 -22.11
CA HIS A 590 -10.29 32.58 -21.04
C HIS A 590 -11.04 32.31 -19.72
N CYS A 591 -12.26 31.77 -19.79
CA CYS A 591 -13.08 31.46 -18.61
C CYS A 591 -12.77 30.09 -17.97
N ILE A 592 -11.77 29.35 -18.48
CA ILE A 592 -11.40 28.04 -17.93
C ILE A 592 -10.17 28.19 -17.05
N SER A 593 -10.31 27.93 -15.76
CA SER A 593 -9.22 27.96 -14.79
C SER A 593 -8.70 26.56 -14.48
N ILE A 594 -7.43 26.50 -14.07
CA ILE A 594 -6.77 25.28 -13.60
C ILE A 594 -6.30 25.53 -12.18
N SER A 595 -6.59 24.61 -11.28
CA SER A 595 -6.10 24.66 -9.90
C SER A 595 -5.54 23.31 -9.49
N ARG A 596 -4.41 23.29 -8.81
CA ARG A 596 -3.87 22.11 -8.16
C ARG A 596 -4.55 21.97 -6.80
N CYS A 597 -5.21 20.83 -6.56
CA CYS A 597 -5.90 20.52 -5.31
C CYS A 597 -5.19 19.35 -4.62
N GLU A 598 -4.65 19.58 -3.42
CA GLU A 598 -3.87 18.58 -2.70
C GLU A 598 -4.34 18.46 -1.26
N LEU A 599 -4.50 17.22 -0.77
CA LEU A 599 -4.69 16.99 0.66
C LEU A 599 -3.40 17.34 1.40
N VAL A 600 -3.54 18.18 2.42
CA VAL A 600 -2.46 18.61 3.30
C VAL A 600 -2.92 18.50 4.75
N ASP A 601 -2.00 18.12 5.64
CA ASP A 601 -2.25 18.22 7.08
C ASP A 601 -1.85 19.62 7.57
N VAL A 602 -2.76 20.27 8.28
CA VAL A 602 -2.59 21.62 8.83
C VAL A 602 -2.67 21.55 10.35
N ASP A 603 -1.78 22.29 11.00
CA ASP A 603 -1.73 22.42 12.46
C ASP A 603 -2.94 23.24 12.94
N VAL A 604 -3.58 22.79 14.02
CA VAL A 604 -4.81 23.40 14.58
C VAL A 604 -4.51 24.25 15.79
#